data_AF-A0A2N1PHV6-F1
#
_entry.id   AF-A0A2N1PHV6-F1
#
_cell.length_a   1.000
_cell.length_b   1.000
_cell.length_c   1.000
_cell.angle_alpha   90.00
_cell.angle_beta   90.00
_cell.angle_gamma   90.00
#
_symmetry.space_group_name_H-M   'P 1'
#
loop_
_entity.id
_entity.type
_entity.pdbx_description
1 polymer ?
#
loop_
_entity_poly.entity_id
_entity_poly.type
_entity_poly.pdbx_seq_one_letter_code
_entity_poly.pdbx_strand_id
1 'polypeptide(L)'
;MSVEIVNDPTSTYAAYVQASYATNGAADPYGIPNITGPGSNLALKINLAFSQPTDTPDGGTAPQYVDRVIAHEITHAVMMSTMNFGDLSQFFIEGVAEFTHGGDERLESGIALLGSVENVVANIGTGEYGAWSGDSNDYASAYLAVRYMDKQIRLNGGTGIKEVTSYLATNPTHNLDQALLAMKTAHGGLSFNNTATWISQFKATVTTADLNATTGVVLTVGDELDTGSATGSDATGGAAKTAVTIMPETAGDPEVEQPIAGFNITWPDLADSAAQSFKIQIGANTGQSMELLTSDMRATALGISDLKVDSNTSANAAISSCDSAISMVSSERARLGAYQNRLDHTIKNLESSAENLSASESRIRDVDMAREMMTFTKTNILTQAAQAMLSQANQQPQGVLQLLA
;
A
#
# COMPACT_ATOMS: atom_id res chain seq x y z
N MET A 1 14.50 -3.26 3.13
CA MET A 1 13.64 -2.06 3.18
C MET A 1 12.28 -2.51 3.69
N SER A 2 11.73 -1.85 4.69
CA SER A 2 10.32 -2.02 5.08
C SER A 2 9.44 -1.11 4.23
N VAL A 3 8.20 -1.52 4.04
CA VAL A 3 7.14 -0.66 3.50
C VAL A 3 6.12 -0.49 4.61
N GLU A 4 5.94 0.72 5.10
CA GLU A 4 4.98 1.03 6.15
C GLU A 4 3.80 1.75 5.52
N ILE A 5 2.66 1.11 5.47
CA ILE A 5 1.43 1.79 5.10
C ILE A 5 1.04 2.64 6.33
N VAL A 6 0.72 3.92 6.15
CA VAL A 6 0.33 4.85 7.22
C VAL A 6 -1.03 5.46 6.93
N ASN A 7 -1.75 5.91 7.95
CA ASN A 7 -2.99 6.68 7.78
C ASN A 7 -2.89 7.95 8.62
N ASP A 8 -2.10 8.92 8.14
CA ASP A 8 -1.83 10.18 8.82
C ASP A 8 -2.49 11.33 8.05
N PRO A 9 -3.67 11.81 8.48
CA PRO A 9 -4.36 12.91 7.83
C PRO A 9 -3.69 14.27 8.05
N THR A 10 -2.65 14.35 8.89
CA THR A 10 -1.89 15.58 9.15
C THR A 10 -0.61 15.68 8.31
N SER A 11 -0.20 14.59 7.68
CA SER A 11 0.94 14.57 6.78
C SER A 11 0.63 15.37 5.52
N THR A 12 1.61 16.11 5.02
CA THR A 12 1.56 16.79 3.72
C THR A 12 2.00 15.89 2.57
N TYR A 13 2.48 14.67 2.85
CA TYR A 13 3.10 13.78 1.87
C TYR A 13 2.25 12.52 1.63
N ALA A 14 2.07 12.18 0.35
CA ALA A 14 1.40 10.94 -0.07
C ALA A 14 2.28 9.70 0.17
N ALA A 15 3.60 9.83 0.00
CA ALA A 15 4.59 8.84 0.42
C ALA A 15 5.90 9.54 0.77
N TYR A 16 6.76 8.89 1.57
CA TYR A 16 8.11 9.38 1.87
C TYR A 16 9.01 8.25 2.36
N VAL A 17 10.34 8.38 2.19
CA VAL A 17 11.32 7.41 2.71
C VAL A 17 12.01 7.92 3.97
N GLN A 18 12.15 7.02 4.94
CA GLN A 18 12.99 7.21 6.12
C GLN A 18 14.17 6.26 6.09
N ALA A 19 15.34 6.74 6.47
CA ALA A 19 16.53 5.92 6.67
C ALA A 19 17.20 6.25 8.00
N SER A 20 17.79 5.24 8.64
CA SER A 20 18.63 5.40 9.82
C SER A 20 20.07 5.60 9.41
N TYR A 21 20.64 6.72 9.81
CA TYR A 21 22.05 7.03 9.58
C TYR A 21 22.85 6.85 10.86
N ALA A 22 24.12 6.48 10.72
CA ALA A 22 25.04 6.42 11.84
C ALA A 22 25.44 7.85 12.24
N THR A 23 24.60 8.53 13.02
CA THR A 23 24.98 9.78 13.70
C THR A 23 25.31 9.51 15.17
N ASN A 24 26.20 10.33 15.75
CA ASN A 24 26.34 10.45 17.20
C ASN A 24 25.01 10.98 17.80
N GLY A 25 24.03 10.09 17.98
CA GLY A 25 22.77 10.38 18.67
C GLY A 25 21.64 10.98 17.81
N ALA A 26 20.51 10.26 17.82
CA ALA A 26 19.18 10.58 17.30
C ALA A 26 18.94 10.38 15.78
N ALA A 27 17.87 9.63 15.50
CA ALA A 27 17.29 9.44 14.17
C ALA A 27 16.61 10.74 13.72
N ASP A 28 17.03 11.30 12.60
CA ASP A 28 16.45 12.48 11.97
C ASP A 28 15.73 12.06 10.68
N PRO A 29 14.41 12.32 10.55
CA PRO A 29 13.63 11.96 9.38
C PRO A 29 13.85 12.84 8.13
N TYR A 30 14.58 13.95 8.18
CA TYR A 30 14.67 14.89 7.03
C TYR A 30 16.06 15.44 6.68
N GLY A 31 17.14 14.86 7.21
CA GLY A 31 18.49 15.16 6.76
C GLY A 31 18.89 16.63 6.94
N ILE A 32 19.45 16.98 8.10
CA ILE A 32 20.32 18.17 8.23
C ILE A 32 21.52 17.85 9.13
N PRO A 33 22.61 18.63 9.03
CA PRO A 33 23.94 18.24 8.56
C PRO A 33 24.72 17.29 9.49
N ASN A 34 25.79 16.67 8.95
CA ASN A 34 26.73 15.70 9.57
C ASN A 34 26.38 14.20 9.43
N ILE A 35 25.60 13.85 8.41
CA ILE A 35 25.46 12.46 7.99
C ILE A 35 26.54 12.19 6.93
N THR A 36 27.30 11.11 7.11
CA THR A 36 28.30 10.67 6.12
C THR A 36 28.11 9.19 5.84
N GLY A 37 27.97 8.85 4.56
CA GLY A 37 27.82 7.46 4.14
C GLY A 37 26.37 7.04 3.87
N PRO A 38 26.17 5.76 3.52
CA PRO A 38 24.86 5.23 3.19
C PRO A 38 24.01 5.02 4.45
N GLY A 39 22.71 5.25 4.32
CA GLY A 39 21.70 4.94 5.31
C GLY A 39 21.38 3.44 5.42
N SER A 40 20.87 3.06 6.58
CA SER A 40 20.43 1.71 6.92
C SER A 40 18.96 1.73 7.37
N ASN A 41 18.33 0.56 7.57
CA ASN A 41 16.93 0.46 8.03
C ASN A 41 15.95 1.33 7.22
N LEU A 42 16.01 1.25 5.90
CA LEU A 42 15.13 2.03 5.04
C LEU A 42 13.67 1.59 5.20
N ALA A 43 12.78 2.56 5.38
CA ALA A 43 11.33 2.41 5.48
C ALA A 43 10.65 3.36 4.48
N LEU A 44 9.93 2.80 3.50
CA LEU A 44 9.03 3.59 2.64
C LEU A 44 7.67 3.70 3.30
N LYS A 45 7.22 4.91 3.56
CA LYS A 45 5.92 5.19 4.16
C LYS A 45 4.94 5.59 3.07
N ILE A 46 3.83 4.87 2.95
CA ILE A 46 2.77 5.17 1.97
C ILE A 46 1.51 5.57 2.73
N ASN A 47 1.00 6.78 2.52
CA ASN A 47 -0.08 7.33 3.30
C ASN A 47 -1.45 7.15 2.63
N LEU A 48 -2.30 6.33 3.25
CA LEU A 48 -3.67 6.04 2.80
C LEU A 48 -4.59 7.26 2.87
N ALA A 49 -4.27 8.30 3.65
CA ALA A 49 -5.05 9.53 3.66
C ALA A 49 -5.12 10.19 2.27
N PHE A 50 -4.18 9.86 1.38
CA PHE A 50 -4.09 10.33 0.00
C PHE A 50 -4.57 9.31 -1.04
N SER A 51 -5.26 8.23 -0.61
CA SER A 51 -5.71 7.15 -1.50
C SER A 51 -6.97 7.47 -2.32
N GLN A 52 -7.51 8.69 -2.22
CA GLN A 52 -8.55 9.18 -3.12
C GLN A 52 -7.88 9.94 -4.27
N PRO A 53 -8.37 9.81 -5.52
CA PRO A 53 -7.89 10.63 -6.63
C PRO A 53 -8.42 12.06 -6.44
N THR A 54 -7.78 12.82 -5.56
CA THR A 54 -8.12 14.21 -5.29
C THR A 54 -6.83 14.99 -5.15
N ASP A 55 -6.59 15.82 -6.17
CA ASP A 55 -5.81 17.06 -6.19
C ASP A 55 -4.92 17.23 -4.95
N THR A 56 -3.83 16.47 -4.90
CA THR A 56 -2.73 16.80 -4.00
C THR A 56 -1.98 18.01 -4.56
N PRO A 57 -1.36 18.84 -3.71
CA PRO A 57 -0.68 20.07 -4.13
C PRO A 57 0.44 19.86 -5.19
N ASP A 58 0.95 18.64 -5.35
CA ASP A 58 2.25 18.38 -6.00
C ASP A 58 2.20 17.64 -7.36
N GLY A 59 1.13 17.87 -8.12
CA GLY A 59 1.23 17.91 -9.59
C GLY A 59 0.28 17.01 -10.39
N GLY A 60 0.00 17.46 -11.62
CA GLY A 60 -0.69 16.74 -12.68
C GLY A 60 -2.22 16.79 -12.58
N THR A 61 -2.87 17.40 -13.57
CA THR A 61 -4.30 17.14 -13.81
C THR A 61 -4.49 15.64 -14.06
N ALA A 62 -5.61 15.12 -13.56
CA ALA A 62 -5.96 13.70 -13.58
C ALA A 62 -5.57 12.95 -14.89
N PRO A 63 -5.06 11.70 -14.77
CA PRO A 63 -4.88 10.94 -13.53
C PRO A 63 -3.50 11.21 -12.90
N GLN A 64 -3.48 11.58 -11.61
CA GLN A 64 -2.28 11.44 -10.77
C GLN A 64 -2.05 9.95 -10.58
N TYR A 65 -0.90 9.44 -11.01
CA TYR A 65 -0.59 8.03 -10.84
C TYR A 65 0.22 7.84 -9.55
N VAL A 66 -0.36 7.14 -8.58
CA VAL A 66 0.26 6.84 -7.27
C VAL A 66 1.55 6.02 -7.45
N ASP A 67 1.66 5.26 -8.53
CA ASP A 67 2.88 4.54 -8.92
C ASP A 67 4.08 5.49 -9.16
N ARG A 68 3.87 6.69 -9.73
CA ARG A 68 4.90 7.71 -9.98
C ARG A 68 5.46 8.23 -8.68
N VAL A 69 4.59 8.57 -7.74
CA VAL A 69 5.00 9.04 -6.40
C VAL A 69 5.78 7.93 -5.69
N ILE A 70 5.31 6.69 -5.75
CA ILE A 70 6.02 5.57 -5.15
C ILE A 70 7.38 5.34 -5.84
N ALA A 71 7.46 5.43 -7.16
CA ALA A 71 8.70 5.27 -7.92
C ALA A 71 9.72 6.38 -7.61
N HIS A 72 9.25 7.62 -7.45
CA HIS A 72 10.05 8.76 -6.98
C HIS A 72 10.68 8.47 -5.62
N GLU A 73 9.86 8.07 -4.65
CA GLU A 73 10.32 7.75 -3.30
C GLU A 73 11.25 6.53 -3.27
N ILE A 74 10.99 5.50 -4.07
CA ILE A 74 11.89 4.35 -4.19
C ILE A 74 13.27 4.79 -4.73
N THR A 75 13.33 5.78 -5.62
CA THR A 75 14.60 6.33 -6.09
C THR A 75 15.38 6.95 -4.93
N HIS A 76 14.71 7.72 -4.07
CA HIS A 76 15.31 8.22 -2.83
C HIS A 76 15.81 7.10 -1.94
N ALA A 77 15.05 6.02 -1.75
CA ALA A 77 15.52 4.86 -0.97
C ALA A 77 16.80 4.25 -1.56
N VAL A 78 16.88 4.10 -2.88
CA VAL A 78 18.09 3.59 -3.54
C VAL A 78 19.27 4.54 -3.29
N MET A 79 19.07 5.85 -3.46
CA MET A 79 20.11 6.86 -3.21
C MET A 79 20.57 6.86 -1.75
N MET A 80 19.63 6.86 -0.80
CA MET A 80 19.91 6.79 0.63
C MET A 80 20.69 5.53 1.00
N SER A 81 20.40 4.39 0.37
CA SER A 81 21.09 3.11 0.67
C SER A 81 22.48 2.97 0.05
N THR A 82 22.83 3.81 -0.92
CA THR A 82 24.06 3.65 -1.72
C THR A 82 25.00 4.86 -1.72
N MET A 83 24.52 6.06 -1.41
CA MET A 83 25.25 7.32 -1.58
C MET A 83 25.33 8.12 -0.27
N ASN A 84 26.17 9.15 -0.24
CA ASN A 84 26.22 10.12 0.84
C ASN A 84 25.03 11.11 0.78
N PHE A 85 23.81 10.59 0.91
CA PHE A 85 22.58 11.34 0.63
C PHE A 85 22.49 12.69 1.35
N GLY A 86 22.95 12.77 2.61
CA GLY A 86 22.91 14.00 3.41
C GLY A 86 23.91 15.09 3.01
N ASP A 87 24.83 14.81 2.07
CA ASP A 87 25.81 15.78 1.54
C ASP A 87 25.66 15.96 0.01
N LEU A 88 24.54 15.50 -0.55
CA LEU A 88 24.17 15.76 -1.94
C LEU A 88 23.30 17.01 -2.01
N SER A 89 23.50 17.82 -3.05
CA SER A 89 22.67 18.99 -3.30
C SER A 89 21.21 18.59 -3.59
N GLN A 90 20.27 19.33 -3.02
CA GLN A 90 18.85 19.00 -3.11
C GLN A 90 18.31 18.93 -4.55
N PHE A 91 18.73 19.85 -5.44
CA PHE A 91 18.31 19.80 -6.85
C PHE A 91 18.71 18.47 -7.53
N PHE A 92 19.83 17.87 -7.10
CA PHE A 92 20.31 16.62 -7.66
C PHE A 92 19.52 15.45 -7.10
N ILE A 93 19.23 15.46 -5.79
CA ILE A 93 18.40 14.45 -5.12
C ILE A 93 17.04 14.34 -5.80
N GLU A 94 16.29 15.44 -5.84
CA GLU A 94 14.94 15.42 -6.41
C GLU A 94 14.97 15.30 -7.94
N GLY A 95 15.92 15.95 -8.62
CA GLY A 95 16.00 15.88 -10.07
C GLY A 95 16.33 14.49 -10.60
N VAL A 96 17.07 13.67 -9.85
CA VAL A 96 17.31 12.26 -10.19
C VAL A 96 16.07 11.40 -9.90
N ALA A 97 15.27 11.71 -8.89
CA ALA A 97 14.00 11.01 -8.64
C ALA A 97 12.93 11.29 -9.73
N GLU A 98 13.01 12.47 -10.36
CA GLU A 98 12.19 12.87 -11.52
C GLU A 98 12.59 12.18 -12.84
N PHE A 99 13.66 11.37 -12.86
CA PHE A 99 14.03 10.54 -14.01
C PHE A 99 13.13 9.30 -14.16
N THR A 100 12.16 9.14 -13.26
CA THR A 100 10.99 8.26 -13.41
C THR A 100 10.01 8.83 -14.43
N HIS A 101 8.99 8.06 -14.82
CA HIS A 101 8.05 8.55 -15.82
C HIS A 101 7.32 9.80 -15.35
N GLY A 102 7.25 10.85 -16.16
CA GLY A 102 6.51 12.07 -15.78
C GLY A 102 7.23 13.39 -15.68
N GLY A 103 8.57 13.37 -15.75
CA GLY A 103 9.37 14.59 -15.59
C GLY A 103 9.04 15.66 -16.62
N ASP A 104 8.75 15.27 -17.87
CA ASP A 104 8.48 16.19 -18.97
C ASP A 104 7.14 16.90 -18.80
N GLU A 105 6.08 16.18 -18.39
CA GLU A 105 4.77 16.77 -18.09
C GLU A 105 4.84 17.72 -16.88
N ARG A 106 5.66 17.37 -15.89
CA ARG A 106 5.91 18.23 -14.72
C ARG A 106 6.66 19.50 -15.12
N LEU A 107 7.64 19.38 -15.99
CA LEU A 107 8.35 20.53 -16.54
C LEU A 107 7.43 21.43 -17.37
N GLU A 108 6.60 20.85 -18.24
CA GLU A 108 5.61 21.61 -19.01
C GLU A 108 4.66 22.39 -18.09
N SER A 109 4.16 21.73 -17.04
CA SER A 109 3.32 22.35 -16.01
C SER A 109 4.05 23.47 -15.27
N GLY A 110 5.32 23.26 -14.90
CA GLY A 110 6.17 24.26 -14.25
C GLY A 110 6.43 25.48 -15.13
N ILE A 111 6.65 25.29 -16.44
CA ILE A 111 6.80 26.38 -17.41
C ILE A 111 5.49 27.17 -17.52
N ALA A 112 4.35 26.49 -17.59
CA ALA A 112 3.05 27.15 -17.65
C ALA A 112 2.77 27.99 -16.38
N LEU A 113 3.16 27.49 -15.21
CA LEU A 113 2.96 28.16 -13.92
C LEU A 113 3.93 29.34 -13.71
N LEU A 114 5.22 29.17 -14.04
CA LEU A 114 6.24 30.21 -13.89
C LEU A 114 6.33 31.16 -15.09
N GLY A 115 5.64 30.85 -16.19
CA GLY A 115 5.51 31.70 -17.38
C GLY A 115 6.64 31.58 -18.40
N SER A 116 7.80 31.00 -18.05
CA SER A 116 8.87 30.71 -19.02
C SER A 116 9.87 29.66 -18.52
N VAL A 117 10.62 29.08 -19.45
CA VAL A 117 11.74 28.16 -19.14
C VAL A 117 12.82 28.87 -18.33
N GLU A 118 13.11 30.13 -18.64
CA GLU A 118 14.13 30.92 -17.94
C GLU A 118 13.74 31.14 -16.47
N ASN A 119 12.44 31.26 -16.16
CA ASN A 119 11.97 31.36 -14.78
C ASN A 119 12.10 30.01 -14.06
N VAL A 120 11.85 28.87 -14.73
CA VAL A 120 12.13 27.53 -14.20
C VAL A 120 13.63 27.36 -13.92
N VAL A 121 14.49 27.78 -14.85
CA VAL A 121 15.95 27.73 -14.71
C VAL A 121 16.44 28.65 -13.59
N ALA A 122 15.85 29.84 -13.43
CA ALA A 122 16.17 30.76 -12.34
C ALA A 122 15.74 30.20 -10.98
N ASN A 123 14.64 29.44 -10.94
CA ASN A 123 14.09 28.84 -9.73
C ASN A 123 15.12 27.98 -8.99
N ILE A 124 16.10 27.39 -9.71
CA ILE A 124 17.11 26.51 -9.12
C ILE A 124 17.99 27.17 -8.04
N GLY A 125 17.98 28.50 -7.94
CA GLY A 125 18.69 29.23 -6.88
C GLY A 125 20.20 28.88 -6.85
N THR A 126 20.69 28.47 -5.68
CA THR A 126 22.07 28.00 -5.47
C THR A 126 22.19 26.47 -5.40
N GLY A 127 21.14 25.72 -5.74
CA GLY A 127 21.11 24.25 -5.68
C GLY A 127 20.96 23.66 -4.27
N GLU A 128 21.21 24.47 -3.24
CA GLU A 128 20.88 24.22 -1.83
C GLU A 128 19.69 25.14 -1.48
N TYR A 129 18.47 24.63 -1.54
CA TYR A 129 17.29 25.45 -1.26
C TYR A 129 17.11 25.53 0.26
N GLY A 130 17.37 26.70 0.85
CA GLY A 130 17.22 26.89 2.30
C GLY A 130 15.78 26.69 2.80
N ALA A 131 14.79 26.89 1.94
CA ALA A 131 13.38 26.62 2.19
C ALA A 131 12.70 26.18 0.89
N TRP A 132 12.86 24.91 0.52
CA TRP A 132 12.02 24.28 -0.50
C TRP A 132 10.57 24.35 0.01
N SER A 133 9.64 24.96 -0.73
CA SER A 133 8.24 25.06 -0.33
C SER A 133 7.43 23.78 -0.56
N GLY A 134 8.08 22.71 -1.03
CA GLY A 134 7.47 21.50 -1.58
C GLY A 134 6.80 21.69 -2.95
N ASP A 135 6.78 22.90 -3.52
CA ASP A 135 5.94 23.18 -4.67
C ASP A 135 6.44 22.48 -5.95
N SER A 136 5.50 22.07 -6.81
CA SER A 136 5.72 21.44 -8.14
C SER A 136 6.81 22.13 -9.00
N ASN A 137 7.05 23.43 -8.80
CA ASN A 137 8.04 24.24 -9.52
C ASN A 137 9.50 23.87 -9.21
N ASP A 138 9.79 23.48 -7.98
CA ASP A 138 11.14 23.13 -7.55
C ASP A 138 11.56 21.80 -8.19
N TYR A 139 10.63 20.83 -8.24
CA TYR A 139 10.80 19.56 -8.94
C TYR A 139 11.00 19.74 -10.45
N ALA A 140 10.21 20.62 -11.09
CA ALA A 140 10.39 20.95 -12.51
C ALA A 140 11.79 21.54 -12.80
N SER A 141 12.28 22.42 -11.92
CA SER A 141 13.62 23.00 -12.03
C SER A 141 14.72 21.96 -11.82
N ALA A 142 14.58 21.12 -10.80
CA ALA A 142 15.48 20.02 -10.48
C ALA A 142 15.56 18.97 -11.61
N TYR A 143 14.42 18.59 -12.18
CA TYR A 143 14.36 17.71 -13.34
C TYR A 143 15.14 18.29 -14.52
N LEU A 144 14.82 19.52 -14.93
CA LEU A 144 15.46 20.18 -16.07
C LEU A 144 16.98 20.34 -15.86
N ALA A 145 17.39 20.64 -14.63
CA ALA A 145 18.79 20.68 -14.21
C ALA A 145 19.51 19.35 -14.46
N VAL A 146 18.96 18.24 -13.95
CA VAL A 146 19.60 16.93 -14.09
C VAL A 146 19.54 16.45 -15.55
N ARG A 147 18.50 16.79 -16.32
CA ARG A 147 18.43 16.55 -17.77
C ARG A 147 19.53 17.27 -18.54
N TYR A 148 19.76 18.54 -18.24
CA TYR A 148 20.91 19.27 -18.79
C TYR A 148 22.23 18.56 -18.47
N MET A 149 22.43 18.15 -17.21
CA MET A 149 23.64 17.43 -16.81
C MET A 149 23.83 16.12 -17.60
N ASP A 150 22.76 15.31 -17.69
CA ASP A 150 22.75 14.06 -18.46
C ASP A 150 23.16 14.31 -19.92
N LYS A 151 22.53 15.29 -20.58
CA LYS A 151 22.83 15.65 -21.97
C LYS A 151 24.27 16.09 -22.17
N GLN A 152 24.80 16.95 -21.30
CA GLN A 152 26.19 17.43 -21.41
C GLN A 152 27.21 16.31 -21.25
N ILE A 153 26.98 15.37 -20.32
CA ILE A 153 27.85 14.21 -20.14
C ILE A 153 27.82 13.31 -21.38
N ARG A 154 26.62 13.03 -21.93
CA ARG A 154 26.48 12.23 -23.16
C ARG A 154 27.17 12.87 -24.37
N LEU A 155 27.01 14.18 -24.55
CA LEU A 155 27.66 14.92 -25.65
C LEU A 155 29.19 14.88 -25.59
N ASN A 156 29.75 14.64 -24.40
CA ASN A 156 31.19 14.52 -24.18
C ASN A 156 31.68 13.07 -24.11
N GLY A 157 30.86 12.10 -24.54
CA GLY A 157 31.24 10.68 -24.66
C GLY A 157 30.96 9.83 -23.42
N GLY A 158 30.29 10.38 -22.39
CA GLY A 158 29.88 9.66 -21.19
C GLY A 158 28.53 8.97 -21.31
N THR A 159 28.09 8.32 -20.23
CA THR A 159 26.81 7.59 -20.17
C THR A 159 25.64 8.37 -19.56
N GLY A 160 25.83 9.68 -19.37
CA GLY A 160 24.84 10.57 -18.78
C GLY A 160 24.84 10.54 -17.26
N ILE A 161 23.68 10.80 -16.65
CA ILE A 161 23.54 10.86 -15.19
C ILE A 161 23.90 9.54 -14.50
N LYS A 162 23.72 8.42 -15.21
CA LYS A 162 24.09 7.07 -14.73
C LYS A 162 25.55 7.00 -14.28
N GLU A 163 26.44 7.73 -14.94
CA GLU A 163 27.86 7.74 -14.59
C GLU A 163 28.10 8.45 -13.25
N VAL A 164 27.39 9.55 -13.00
CA VAL A 164 27.44 10.31 -11.75
C VAL A 164 26.88 9.46 -10.60
N THR A 165 25.70 8.86 -10.78
CA THR A 165 25.07 8.05 -9.74
C THR A 165 25.86 6.77 -9.47
N SER A 166 26.47 6.15 -10.48
CA SER A 166 27.37 5.00 -10.29
C SER A 166 28.66 5.38 -9.55
N TYR A 167 29.21 6.56 -9.85
CA TYR A 167 30.37 7.07 -9.12
C TYR A 167 30.06 7.28 -7.64
N LEU A 168 28.93 7.93 -7.33
CA LEU A 168 28.49 8.18 -5.95
C LEU A 168 28.19 6.87 -5.20
N ALA A 169 27.57 5.90 -5.87
CA ALA A 169 27.30 4.58 -5.27
C ALA A 169 28.58 3.78 -4.96
N THR A 170 29.62 3.94 -5.78
CA THR A 170 30.93 3.28 -5.55
C THR A 170 31.82 4.05 -4.58
N ASN A 171 31.53 5.32 -4.34
CA ASN A 171 32.25 6.20 -3.41
C ASN A 171 31.26 6.82 -2.43
N PRO A 172 30.68 6.04 -1.49
CA PRO A 172 29.52 6.44 -0.71
C PRO A 172 29.80 7.52 0.34
N THR A 173 31.05 7.99 0.45
CA THR A 173 31.44 9.15 1.28
C THR A 173 31.68 10.42 0.47
N HIS A 174 31.58 10.34 -0.86
CA HIS A 174 31.81 11.49 -1.73
C HIS A 174 30.54 12.31 -1.92
N ASN A 175 30.72 13.61 -2.11
CA ASN A 175 29.65 14.55 -2.44
C ASN A 175 29.57 14.83 -3.94
N LEU A 176 28.59 15.65 -4.33
CA LEU A 176 28.34 15.96 -5.73
C LEU A 176 29.52 16.71 -6.40
N ASP A 177 30.21 17.61 -5.70
CA ASP A 177 31.37 18.32 -6.24
C ASP A 177 32.49 17.34 -6.64
N GLN A 178 32.77 16.35 -5.79
CA GLN A 178 33.76 15.33 -6.07
C GLN A 178 33.36 14.44 -7.25
N ALA A 179 32.07 14.12 -7.37
CA ALA A 179 31.54 13.39 -8.53
C ALA A 179 31.68 14.20 -9.82
N LEU A 180 31.31 15.49 -9.83
CA LEU A 180 31.42 16.36 -10.99
C LEU A 180 32.89 16.60 -11.40
N LEU A 181 33.81 16.66 -10.44
CA LEU A 181 35.25 16.72 -10.73
C LEU A 181 35.74 15.42 -11.40
N ALA A 182 35.28 14.26 -10.93
CA ALA A 182 35.59 12.99 -11.56
C ALA A 182 35.03 12.93 -13.00
N MET A 183 33.80 13.40 -13.22
CA MET A 183 33.22 13.50 -14.58
C MET A 183 34.04 14.41 -15.48
N LYS A 184 34.45 15.60 -15.01
CA LYS A 184 35.31 16.51 -15.78
C LYS A 184 36.67 15.88 -16.14
N THR A 185 37.21 15.07 -15.24
CA THR A 185 38.48 14.38 -15.46
C THR A 185 38.35 13.29 -16.51
N ALA A 186 37.25 12.54 -16.49
CA ALA A 186 36.95 11.52 -17.50
C ALA A 186 36.57 12.13 -18.86
N HIS A 187 35.83 13.25 -18.85
CA HIS A 187 35.23 13.90 -20.00
C HIS A 187 35.71 15.34 -20.12
N GLY A 188 36.89 15.53 -20.70
CA GLY A 188 37.60 16.81 -20.72
C GLY A 188 36.85 17.98 -21.37
N GLY A 189 35.82 17.72 -22.19
CA GLY A 189 35.01 18.77 -22.82
C GLY A 189 33.88 19.35 -21.96
N LEU A 190 33.63 18.82 -20.75
CA LEU A 190 32.62 19.38 -19.83
C LEU A 190 33.01 20.80 -19.36
N SER A 191 32.07 21.74 -19.30
CA SER A 191 32.33 23.12 -18.86
C SER A 191 32.25 23.33 -17.35
N PHE A 192 31.93 22.29 -16.58
CA PHE A 192 31.75 22.31 -15.13
C PHE A 192 32.61 21.23 -14.45
N ASN A 193 32.94 21.44 -13.19
CA ASN A 193 33.69 20.48 -12.36
C ASN A 193 33.26 20.47 -10.88
N ASN A 194 32.25 21.24 -10.53
CA ASN A 194 31.61 21.31 -9.23
C ASN A 194 30.20 21.89 -9.41
N THR A 195 29.38 21.84 -8.37
CA THR A 195 27.99 22.26 -8.37
C THR A 195 27.85 23.74 -8.73
N ALA A 196 28.71 24.62 -8.20
CA ALA A 196 28.64 26.06 -8.47
C ALA A 196 28.88 26.39 -9.96
N THR A 197 29.91 25.80 -10.56
CA THR A 197 30.20 25.98 -12.00
C THR A 197 29.11 25.35 -12.86
N TRP A 198 28.57 24.20 -12.44
CA TRP A 198 27.46 23.56 -13.12
C TRP A 198 26.19 24.45 -13.12
N ILE A 199 25.76 24.97 -11.96
CA ILE A 199 24.59 25.87 -11.86
C ILE A 199 24.78 27.11 -12.73
N SER A 200 25.98 27.70 -12.70
CA SER A 200 26.27 28.87 -13.53
C SER A 200 26.14 28.57 -15.02
N GLN A 201 26.58 27.40 -15.48
CA GLN A 201 26.47 26.98 -16.87
C GLN A 201 25.02 26.67 -17.26
N PHE A 202 24.29 25.96 -16.39
CA PHE A 202 22.87 25.67 -16.56
C PHE A 202 22.06 26.97 -16.78
N LYS A 203 22.22 27.95 -15.88
CA LYS A 203 21.55 29.25 -15.97
C LYS A 203 21.92 30.07 -17.20
N ALA A 204 23.16 29.95 -17.67
CA ALA A 204 23.65 30.70 -18.82
C ALA A 204 23.22 30.09 -20.16
N THR A 205 22.94 28.79 -20.21
CA THR A 205 22.78 28.04 -21.47
C THR A 205 21.34 27.63 -21.75
N VAL A 206 20.57 27.27 -20.71
CA VAL A 206 19.21 26.74 -20.92
C VAL A 206 18.23 27.90 -21.08
N THR A 207 17.77 28.08 -22.31
CA THR A 207 16.75 29.07 -22.70
C THR A 207 15.61 28.38 -23.45
N THR A 208 14.49 29.07 -23.62
CA THR A 208 13.36 28.58 -24.43
C THR A 208 13.78 28.24 -25.86
N ALA A 209 14.72 28.99 -26.45
CA ALA A 209 15.21 28.74 -27.81
C ALA A 209 16.10 27.49 -27.93
N ASP A 210 16.77 27.13 -26.83
CA ASP A 210 17.83 26.11 -26.82
C ASP A 210 17.44 24.84 -26.04
N LEU A 211 16.24 24.78 -25.45
CA LEU A 211 15.78 23.74 -24.54
C LEU A 211 16.07 22.33 -25.09
N ASN A 212 15.50 21.97 -26.23
CA ASN A 212 15.74 20.65 -26.85
C ASN A 212 17.21 20.41 -27.19
N ALA A 213 17.87 21.37 -27.84
CA ALA A 213 19.26 21.19 -28.28
C ALA A 213 20.23 20.98 -27.10
N THR A 214 19.96 21.64 -25.97
CA THR A 214 20.86 21.74 -24.82
C THR A 214 20.56 20.72 -23.72
N THR A 215 19.29 20.33 -23.56
CA THR A 215 18.84 19.40 -22.51
C THR A 215 18.33 18.06 -23.06
N GLY A 216 18.05 17.97 -24.36
CA GLY A 216 17.38 16.81 -24.94
C GLY A 216 15.92 16.66 -24.49
N VAL A 217 15.26 17.76 -24.13
CA VAL A 217 13.85 17.75 -23.72
C VAL A 217 12.98 18.34 -24.82
N VAL A 218 11.92 17.62 -25.21
CA VAL A 218 10.97 18.04 -26.25
C VAL A 218 9.59 18.24 -25.61
N LEU A 219 9.07 19.47 -25.63
CA LEU A 219 7.77 19.83 -25.06
C LEU A 219 6.73 20.26 -26.12
N THR A 220 6.90 19.82 -27.37
CA THR A 220 5.99 20.20 -28.47
C THR A 220 4.75 19.32 -28.53
N VAL A 221 3.58 19.95 -28.72
CA VAL A 221 2.27 19.31 -28.92
C VAL A 221 2.34 18.24 -30.02
N GLY A 222 2.27 16.97 -29.63
CA GLY A 222 2.32 15.80 -30.52
C GLY A 222 3.19 14.63 -30.05
N ASP A 223 4.11 14.86 -29.10
CA ASP A 223 4.92 13.81 -28.44
C ASP A 223 4.40 13.44 -27.04
N GLU A 224 3.20 13.93 -26.70
CA GLU A 224 2.55 13.84 -25.38
C GLU A 224 2.27 12.42 -24.88
N LEU A 225 2.56 11.39 -25.68
CA LEU A 225 2.49 9.98 -25.25
C LEU A 225 3.79 9.50 -24.60
N ASP A 226 4.90 10.20 -24.79
CA ASP A 226 6.17 9.88 -24.16
C ASP A 226 6.22 10.47 -22.76
N THR A 227 5.91 9.63 -21.77
CA THR A 227 6.13 9.95 -20.35
C THR A 227 7.48 9.39 -19.89
N GLY A 228 8.36 8.97 -20.80
CA GLY A 228 9.52 8.13 -20.51
C GLY A 228 10.67 8.82 -19.78
N SER A 229 10.65 10.15 -19.65
CA SER A 229 11.65 10.96 -18.95
C SER A 229 13.07 10.49 -19.32
N ALA A 230 13.85 9.95 -18.37
CA ALA A 230 15.22 9.47 -18.58
C ALA A 230 15.42 8.44 -19.70
N THR A 231 14.38 7.68 -20.03
CA THR A 231 14.44 6.62 -21.04
C THR A 231 13.48 6.86 -22.20
N GLY A 232 12.85 8.04 -22.24
CA GLY A 232 12.00 8.50 -23.31
C GLY A 232 12.77 8.66 -24.63
N SER A 233 11.99 8.83 -25.69
CA SER A 233 12.44 9.19 -27.02
C SER A 233 13.13 10.55 -27.05
N ASP A 234 12.69 11.51 -26.24
CA ASP A 234 13.31 12.82 -26.11
C ASP A 234 14.77 12.72 -25.60
N ALA A 235 14.98 11.83 -24.62
CA ALA A 235 16.26 11.59 -23.94
C ALA A 235 17.25 10.82 -24.81
N THR A 236 16.75 9.78 -25.48
CA THR A 236 17.59 8.74 -26.10
C THR A 236 17.45 8.65 -27.62
N GLY A 237 16.54 9.41 -28.23
CA GLY A 237 16.19 9.30 -29.65
C GLY A 237 15.51 7.98 -30.03
N GLY A 238 15.00 7.24 -29.03
CA GLY A 238 14.35 5.94 -29.18
C GLY A 238 12.84 6.03 -29.48
N ALA A 239 12.12 4.93 -29.27
CA ALA A 239 10.65 4.94 -29.32
C ALA A 239 10.08 5.63 -28.07
N ALA A 240 8.98 6.38 -28.25
CA ALA A 240 8.23 6.98 -27.14
C ALA A 240 7.81 5.91 -26.14
N LYS A 241 7.91 6.22 -24.84
CA LYS A 241 7.54 5.33 -23.75
C LYS A 241 6.42 5.91 -22.91
N THR A 242 5.33 5.17 -22.78
CA THR A 242 4.25 5.48 -21.84
C THR A 242 4.57 4.96 -20.43
N ALA A 243 3.79 5.38 -19.43
CA ALA A 243 3.84 4.87 -18.06
C ALA A 243 3.81 3.33 -18.00
N VAL A 244 3.02 2.68 -18.86
CA VAL A 244 2.93 1.21 -18.93
C VAL A 244 4.20 0.58 -19.51
N THR A 245 4.87 1.24 -20.46
CA THR A 245 6.06 0.66 -21.11
C THR A 245 7.35 0.88 -20.34
N ILE A 246 7.41 1.90 -19.48
CA ILE A 246 8.59 2.17 -18.65
C ILE A 246 8.63 1.31 -17.39
N MET A 247 7.47 0.90 -16.90
CA MET A 247 7.29 -0.08 -15.83
C MET A 247 6.40 -1.21 -16.37
N PRO A 248 6.93 -2.10 -17.24
CA PRO A 248 6.13 -3.10 -17.90
C PRO A 248 5.56 -4.11 -16.90
N GLU A 249 4.24 -4.14 -16.77
CA GLU A 249 3.52 -5.21 -16.07
C GLU A 249 3.40 -6.43 -17.01
N THR A 250 4.43 -7.27 -17.06
CA THR A 250 4.37 -8.49 -17.87
C THR A 250 3.72 -9.62 -17.08
N ALA A 251 2.59 -10.14 -17.58
CA ALA A 251 1.93 -11.29 -16.98
C ALA A 251 2.89 -12.49 -16.88
N GLY A 252 3.09 -13.01 -15.67
CA GLY A 252 4.01 -14.11 -15.38
C GLY A 252 5.31 -13.71 -14.67
N ASP A 253 5.61 -12.41 -14.54
CA ASP A 253 6.68 -11.96 -13.65
C ASP A 253 6.24 -12.09 -12.17
N PRO A 254 7.08 -12.65 -11.28
CA PRO A 254 6.74 -12.82 -9.86
C PRO A 254 6.36 -11.51 -9.16
N GLU A 255 6.90 -10.39 -9.66
CA GLU A 255 6.67 -9.03 -9.17
C GLU A 255 5.30 -8.47 -9.58
N VAL A 256 4.69 -8.97 -10.66
CA VAL A 256 3.33 -8.57 -11.07
C VAL A 256 2.27 -9.36 -10.28
N GLU A 257 2.54 -10.63 -9.98
CA GLU A 257 1.65 -11.48 -9.18
C GLU A 257 1.83 -11.25 -7.66
N GLN A 258 3.00 -10.78 -7.22
CA GLN A 258 3.29 -10.39 -5.84
C GLN A 258 4.18 -9.13 -5.78
N PRO A 259 3.65 -7.93 -6.07
CA PRO A 259 4.40 -6.66 -6.08
C PRO A 259 5.03 -6.29 -4.73
N ILE A 260 4.65 -7.02 -3.68
CA ILE A 260 5.08 -6.84 -2.31
C ILE A 260 6.08 -7.91 -1.83
N ALA A 261 6.41 -8.88 -2.68
CA ALA A 261 7.35 -9.94 -2.34
C ALA A 261 8.74 -9.36 -2.07
N GLY A 262 9.32 -9.69 -0.91
CA GLY A 262 10.65 -9.20 -0.49
C GLY A 262 10.63 -7.92 0.36
N PHE A 263 9.50 -7.22 0.45
CA PHE A 263 9.31 -6.12 1.39
C PHE A 263 8.75 -6.62 2.72
N ASN A 264 9.28 -6.10 3.83
CA ASN A 264 8.62 -6.24 5.12
C ASN A 264 7.51 -5.19 5.20
N ILE A 265 6.27 -5.58 4.88
CA ILE A 265 5.14 -4.66 4.98
C ILE A 265 4.67 -4.57 6.42
N THR A 266 4.64 -3.35 6.94
CA THR A 266 3.94 -3.00 8.16
C THR A 266 2.71 -2.23 7.75
N TRP A 267 1.52 -2.79 7.97
CA TRP A 267 0.29 -2.04 7.76
C TRP A 267 0.16 -0.98 8.86
N PRO A 268 -0.54 0.15 8.61
CA PRO A 268 -0.79 1.08 9.69
C PRO A 268 -1.51 0.26 10.72
N ASP A 269 -1.17 0.54 11.94
CA ASP A 269 -1.89 -0.08 12.99
C ASP A 269 -3.34 0.43 12.98
N LEU A 270 -4.19 -0.28 12.26
CA LEU A 270 -5.62 -0.05 12.24
C LEU A 270 -6.27 -0.70 13.47
N ALA A 271 -5.51 -1.39 14.36
CA ALA A 271 -6.06 -2.17 15.49
C ALA A 271 -5.07 -2.70 16.61
N ASP A 272 -4.00 -2.02 17.00
CA ASP A 272 -2.98 -2.45 17.99
C ASP A 272 -2.90 -1.44 19.15
N SER A 273 -4.07 -0.86 19.43
CA SER A 273 -4.54 -0.82 20.82
C SER A 273 -5.23 -2.14 21.13
N ALA A 274 -4.46 -3.23 21.22
CA ALA A 274 -4.89 -4.56 21.65
C ALA A 274 -6.31 -4.92 21.20
N ALA A 275 -6.50 -5.22 19.91
CA ALA A 275 -7.72 -5.88 19.47
C ALA A 275 -7.89 -7.18 20.28
N GLN A 276 -8.77 -7.15 21.28
CA GLN A 276 -9.08 -8.37 22.02
C GLN A 276 -9.83 -9.28 21.06
N SER A 277 -9.16 -10.36 20.65
CA SER A 277 -9.80 -11.41 19.87
C SER A 277 -10.53 -12.35 20.82
N PHE A 278 -11.84 -12.43 20.70
CA PHE A 278 -12.66 -13.43 21.38
C PHE A 278 -13.03 -14.52 20.39
N LYS A 279 -12.66 -15.77 20.70
CA LYS A 279 -13.11 -16.93 19.94
C LYS A 279 -14.34 -17.50 20.62
N ILE A 280 -15.46 -17.49 19.91
CA ILE A 280 -16.74 -18.03 20.38
C ILE A 280 -16.99 -19.35 19.64
N GLN A 281 -17.33 -20.39 20.38
CA GLN A 281 -17.81 -21.64 19.78
C GLN A 281 -19.25 -21.43 19.31
N ILE A 282 -19.48 -21.58 18.00
CA ILE A 282 -20.76 -21.29 17.35
C ILE A 282 -21.41 -22.54 16.76
N GLY A 283 -20.95 -23.74 17.12
CA GLY A 283 -21.50 -25.00 16.63
C GLY A 283 -21.17 -26.18 17.55
N ALA A 284 -21.78 -27.33 17.27
CA ALA A 284 -21.64 -28.52 18.11
C ALA A 284 -20.34 -29.31 17.86
N ASN A 285 -19.68 -29.11 16.71
CA ASN A 285 -18.51 -29.89 16.30
C ASN A 285 -17.19 -29.14 16.49
N THR A 286 -16.09 -29.89 16.54
CA THR A 286 -14.74 -29.34 16.62
C THR A 286 -14.44 -28.44 15.41
N GLY A 287 -13.78 -27.31 15.65
CA GLY A 287 -13.45 -26.32 14.62
C GLY A 287 -14.58 -25.37 14.22
N GLN A 288 -15.78 -25.50 14.78
CA GLN A 288 -16.90 -24.59 14.53
C GLN A 288 -16.86 -23.37 15.46
N SER A 289 -15.88 -22.50 15.26
CA SER A 289 -15.72 -21.26 16.01
C SER A 289 -15.75 -20.02 15.12
N MET A 290 -16.09 -18.89 15.74
CA MET A 290 -16.04 -17.57 15.14
C MET A 290 -15.10 -16.69 15.96
N GLU A 291 -14.18 -16.01 15.30
CA GLU A 291 -13.33 -15.00 15.89
C GLU A 291 -13.98 -13.62 15.75
N LEU A 292 -14.20 -12.97 16.88
CA LEU A 292 -14.61 -11.58 16.96
C LEU A 292 -13.37 -10.78 17.37
N LEU A 293 -12.97 -9.81 16.56
CA LEU A 293 -12.00 -8.83 17.01
C LEU A 293 -12.71 -7.51 17.25
N THR A 294 -12.40 -6.87 18.37
CA THR A 294 -12.94 -5.58 18.77
C THR A 294 -11.81 -4.60 18.99
N SER A 295 -11.89 -3.44 18.36
CA SER A 295 -10.88 -2.39 18.48
C SER A 295 -11.14 -1.54 19.75
N ASP A 296 -10.10 -0.94 20.34
CA ASP A 296 -10.27 -0.02 21.47
C ASP A 296 -10.89 1.32 21.00
N MET A 297 -12.10 1.61 21.47
CA MET A 297 -12.85 2.84 21.13
C MET A 297 -12.79 3.91 22.24
N ARG A 298 -11.84 3.82 23.18
CA ARG A 298 -11.61 4.86 24.19
C ARG A 298 -11.03 6.11 23.55
N ALA A 299 -11.30 7.28 24.15
CA ALA A 299 -10.82 8.58 23.67
C ALA A 299 -9.31 8.64 23.40
N THR A 300 -8.50 7.97 24.24
CA THR A 300 -7.04 7.86 24.06
C THR A 300 -6.68 7.06 22.80
N ALA A 301 -7.33 5.92 22.55
CA ALA A 301 -7.09 5.10 21.37
C ALA A 301 -7.59 5.76 20.08
N LEU A 302 -8.65 6.57 20.18
CA LEU A 302 -9.19 7.38 19.08
C LEU A 302 -8.40 8.68 18.82
N GLY A 303 -7.34 8.96 19.59
CA GLY A 303 -6.51 10.17 19.42
C GLY A 303 -7.20 11.49 19.81
N ILE A 304 -8.28 11.42 20.60
CA ILE A 304 -9.10 12.59 21.00
C ILE A 304 -9.01 12.92 22.50
N SER A 305 -8.01 12.39 23.22
CA SER A 305 -7.87 12.63 24.67
C SER A 305 -7.49 14.08 25.00
N ASP A 306 -6.69 14.73 24.15
CA ASP A 306 -6.05 16.02 24.43
C ASP A 306 -6.38 17.10 23.39
N LEU A 307 -7.62 17.10 22.90
CA LEU A 307 -8.09 18.10 21.94
C LEU A 307 -8.03 19.51 22.54
N LYS A 308 -7.51 20.46 21.76
CA LYS A 308 -7.44 21.88 22.13
C LYS A 308 -8.35 22.71 21.24
N VAL A 309 -9.04 23.67 21.85
CA VAL A 309 -9.94 24.62 21.18
C VAL A 309 -9.59 26.07 21.53
N ASP A 310 -8.34 26.30 21.93
CA ASP A 310 -7.83 27.59 22.41
C ASP A 310 -7.44 28.56 21.28
N SER A 311 -7.30 28.07 20.05
CA SER A 311 -7.05 28.87 18.85
C SER A 311 -7.93 28.42 17.68
N ASN A 312 -8.09 29.26 16.67
CA ASN A 312 -8.84 28.90 15.45
C ASN A 312 -8.22 27.69 14.74
N THR A 313 -6.89 27.62 14.66
CA THR A 313 -6.16 26.48 14.09
C THR A 313 -6.37 25.21 14.91
N SER A 314 -6.24 25.30 16.25
CA SER A 314 -6.48 24.15 17.15
C SER A 314 -7.91 23.64 17.01
N ALA A 315 -8.89 24.54 16.92
CA ALA A 315 -10.31 24.20 16.78
C ALA A 315 -10.61 23.49 15.45
N ASN A 316 -10.04 23.95 14.32
CA ASN A 316 -10.19 23.27 13.04
C ASN A 316 -9.57 21.86 13.06
N ALA A 317 -8.37 21.71 13.63
CA ALA A 317 -7.74 20.40 13.80
C ALA A 317 -8.57 19.48 14.69
N ALA A 318 -9.16 20.00 15.77
CA ALA A 318 -10.02 19.23 16.66
C ALA A 318 -11.30 18.73 15.96
N ILE A 319 -11.90 19.52 15.05
CA ILE A 319 -13.03 19.09 14.24
C ILE A 319 -12.63 17.90 13.36
N SER A 320 -11.51 18.00 12.64
CA SER A 320 -11.01 16.90 11.78
C SER A 320 -10.72 15.63 12.58
N SER A 321 -10.09 15.75 13.76
CA SER A 321 -9.85 14.61 14.64
C SER A 321 -11.14 13.96 15.14
N CYS A 322 -12.15 14.76 15.49
CA CYS A 322 -13.48 14.26 15.86
C CYS A 322 -14.19 13.54 14.71
N ASP A 323 -14.16 14.10 13.50
CA ASP A 323 -14.77 13.46 12.31
C ASP A 323 -14.12 12.11 12.01
N SER A 324 -12.78 12.04 12.10
CA SER A 324 -12.03 10.79 11.96
C SER A 324 -12.44 9.77 13.04
N ALA A 325 -12.49 10.18 14.31
CA ALA A 325 -12.93 9.32 15.41
C ALA A 325 -14.38 8.82 15.23
N ILE A 326 -15.29 9.67 14.76
CA ILE A 326 -16.68 9.27 14.45
C ILE A 326 -16.72 8.23 13.32
N SER A 327 -15.90 8.40 12.29
CA SER A 327 -15.76 7.45 11.17
C SER A 327 -15.24 6.10 11.65
N MET A 328 -14.23 6.07 12.52
CA MET A 328 -13.71 4.85 13.14
C MET A 328 -14.78 4.13 13.97
N VAL A 329 -15.47 4.85 14.86
CA VAL A 329 -16.55 4.27 15.69
C VAL A 329 -17.69 3.73 14.81
N SER A 330 -18.03 4.42 13.73
CA SER A 330 -19.07 3.98 12.79
C SER A 330 -18.65 2.72 12.03
N SER A 331 -17.38 2.62 11.64
CA SER A 331 -16.80 1.43 10.99
C SER A 331 -16.79 0.22 11.94
N GLU A 332 -16.38 0.41 13.20
CA GLU A 332 -16.43 -0.64 14.21
C GLU A 332 -17.87 -1.12 14.47
N ARG A 333 -18.85 -0.19 14.52
CA ARG A 333 -20.28 -0.55 14.62
C ARG A 333 -20.77 -1.36 13.44
N ALA A 334 -20.37 -1.00 12.22
CA ALA A 334 -20.73 -1.73 11.01
C ALA A 334 -20.18 -3.17 11.05
N ARG A 335 -18.93 -3.33 11.49
CA ARG A 335 -18.27 -4.63 11.68
C ARG A 335 -18.95 -5.48 12.75
N LEU A 336 -19.28 -4.90 13.91
CA LEU A 336 -20.05 -5.58 14.96
C LEU A 336 -21.44 -6.01 14.46
N GLY A 337 -22.11 -5.16 13.66
CA GLY A 337 -23.38 -5.51 13.01
C GLY A 337 -23.24 -6.68 12.02
N ALA A 338 -22.15 -6.75 11.26
CA ALA A 338 -21.87 -7.89 10.40
C ALA A 338 -21.65 -9.20 11.20
N TYR A 339 -20.98 -9.13 12.35
CA TYR A 339 -20.85 -10.28 13.25
C TYR A 339 -22.20 -10.73 13.81
N GLN A 340 -23.07 -9.80 14.23
CA GLN A 340 -24.43 -10.12 14.66
C GLN A 340 -25.22 -10.84 13.56
N ASN A 341 -25.18 -10.34 12.31
CA ASN A 341 -25.85 -11.00 11.19
C ASN A 341 -25.35 -12.42 10.96
N ARG A 342 -24.02 -12.65 11.02
CA ARG A 342 -23.46 -14.01 10.90
C ARG A 342 -23.88 -14.92 12.05
N LEU A 343 -23.94 -14.40 13.28
CA LEU A 343 -24.40 -15.17 14.43
C LEU A 343 -25.88 -15.55 14.28
N ASP A 344 -26.73 -14.63 13.85
CA ASP A 344 -28.17 -14.89 13.60
C ASP A 344 -28.36 -15.97 12.51
N HIS A 345 -27.60 -15.90 11.42
CA HIS A 345 -27.63 -16.94 10.40
C HIS A 345 -27.15 -18.30 10.93
N THR A 346 -26.12 -18.30 11.77
CA THR A 346 -25.61 -19.52 12.38
C THR A 346 -26.64 -20.13 13.33
N ILE A 347 -27.29 -19.31 14.17
CA ILE A 347 -28.36 -19.74 15.07
C ILE A 347 -29.50 -20.39 14.28
N LYS A 348 -30.00 -19.72 13.24
CA LYS A 348 -31.09 -20.27 12.40
C LYS A 348 -30.72 -21.62 11.77
N ASN A 349 -29.47 -21.77 11.32
CA ASN A 349 -28.99 -23.03 10.75
C ASN A 349 -28.87 -24.13 11.82
N LEU A 350 -28.39 -23.80 13.01
CA LEU A 350 -28.31 -24.74 14.12
C LEU A 350 -29.70 -25.17 14.60
N GLU A 351 -30.68 -24.27 14.65
CA GLU A 351 -32.07 -24.59 14.99
C GLU A 351 -32.67 -25.58 13.99
N SER A 352 -32.51 -25.34 12.68
CA SER A 352 -32.94 -26.30 11.64
C SER A 352 -32.22 -27.64 11.75
N SER A 353 -30.92 -27.62 12.06
CA SER A 353 -30.15 -28.85 12.27
C SER A 353 -30.61 -29.62 13.50
N ALA A 354 -30.94 -28.92 14.59
CA ALA A 354 -31.46 -29.51 15.82
C ALA A 354 -32.85 -30.13 15.61
N GLU A 355 -33.74 -29.47 14.88
CA GLU A 355 -35.06 -30.02 14.50
C GLU A 355 -34.90 -31.29 13.66
N ASN A 356 -34.04 -31.27 12.65
CA ASN A 356 -33.76 -32.43 11.81
C ASN A 356 -33.15 -33.60 12.58
N LEU A 357 -32.25 -33.31 13.53
CA LEU A 357 -31.63 -34.33 14.37
C LEU A 357 -32.66 -34.94 15.34
N SER A 358 -33.48 -34.10 15.99
CA SER A 358 -34.57 -34.55 16.86
C SER A 358 -35.59 -35.42 16.10
N ALA A 359 -35.98 -35.02 14.89
CA ALA A 359 -36.86 -35.81 14.04
C ALA A 359 -36.22 -37.16 13.61
N SER A 360 -34.90 -37.16 13.39
CA SER A 360 -34.16 -38.38 13.07
C SER A 360 -34.01 -39.30 14.28
N GLU A 361 -33.77 -38.74 15.47
CA GLU A 361 -33.74 -39.47 16.73
C GLU A 361 -35.10 -40.08 17.04
N SER A 362 -36.19 -39.32 16.86
CA SER A 362 -37.57 -39.82 17.03
C SER A 362 -37.85 -41.01 16.11
N ARG A 363 -37.44 -40.97 14.84
CA ARG A 363 -37.59 -42.12 13.93
C ARG A 363 -36.83 -43.37 14.37
N ILE A 364 -35.75 -43.23 15.12
CA ILE A 364 -34.90 -44.34 15.56
C ILE A 364 -35.35 -44.87 16.92
N ARG A 365 -35.62 -43.97 17.88
CA ARG A 365 -35.97 -44.32 19.26
C ARG A 365 -37.46 -44.54 19.45
N ASP A 366 -38.29 -43.71 18.82
CA ASP A 366 -39.73 -43.72 19.08
C ASP A 366 -40.41 -44.78 18.20
N VAL A 367 -41.36 -45.49 18.82
CA VAL A 367 -42.17 -46.49 18.13
C VAL A 367 -43.41 -45.85 17.53
N ASP A 368 -43.79 -46.29 16.34
CA ASP A 368 -45.10 -45.99 15.77
C ASP A 368 -46.19 -46.71 16.59
N MET A 369 -46.78 -45.97 17.53
CA MET A 369 -47.79 -46.48 18.45
C MET A 369 -48.96 -47.14 17.74
N ALA A 370 -49.34 -46.69 16.54
CA ALA A 370 -50.42 -47.33 15.79
C ALA A 370 -50.04 -48.75 15.36
N ARG A 371 -48.81 -48.94 14.85
CA ARG A 371 -48.29 -50.25 14.45
C ARG A 371 -48.06 -51.17 15.64
N GLU A 372 -47.54 -50.64 16.74
CA GLU A 372 -47.30 -51.42 17.95
C GLU A 372 -48.62 -51.87 18.58
N MET A 373 -49.63 -50.98 18.65
CA MET A 373 -50.96 -51.35 19.14
C MET A 373 -51.64 -52.41 18.28
N MET A 374 -51.49 -52.38 16.96
CA MET A 374 -51.97 -53.45 16.08
C MET A 374 -51.27 -54.78 16.36
N THR A 375 -49.95 -54.75 16.55
CA THR A 375 -49.14 -55.95 16.84
C THR A 375 -49.47 -56.52 18.22
N PHE A 376 -49.59 -55.66 19.23
CA PHE A 376 -50.05 -56.00 20.57
C PHE A 376 -51.46 -56.61 20.54
N THR A 377 -52.40 -55.99 19.81
CA THR A 377 -53.77 -56.51 19.68
C THR A 377 -53.79 -57.87 18.98
N LYS A 378 -53.04 -58.02 17.88
CA LYS A 378 -52.87 -59.30 17.17
C LYS A 378 -52.29 -60.37 18.10
N THR A 379 -51.27 -60.03 18.88
CA THR A 379 -50.63 -60.96 19.81
C THR A 379 -51.58 -61.36 20.94
N ASN A 380 -52.37 -60.43 21.49
CA ASN A 380 -53.41 -60.74 22.47
C ASN A 380 -54.52 -61.64 21.91
N ILE A 381 -54.96 -61.40 20.68
CA ILE A 381 -55.94 -62.27 20.02
C ILE A 381 -55.34 -63.67 19.81
N LEU A 382 -54.07 -63.75 19.38
CA LEU A 382 -53.37 -65.03 19.21
C LEU A 382 -53.17 -65.77 20.53
N THR A 383 -52.85 -65.10 21.64
CA THR A 383 -52.70 -65.76 22.95
C THR A 383 -54.04 -66.25 23.47
N GLN A 384 -55.12 -65.46 23.32
CA GLN A 384 -56.48 -65.89 23.65
C GLN A 384 -56.92 -67.08 22.79
N ALA A 385 -56.65 -67.04 21.48
CA ALA A 385 -56.93 -68.15 20.57
C ALA A 385 -56.09 -69.38 20.88
N ALA A 386 -54.80 -69.23 21.20
CA ALA A 386 -53.92 -70.32 21.59
C ALA A 386 -54.39 -70.98 22.89
N GLN A 387 -54.83 -70.20 23.90
CA GLN A 387 -55.41 -70.74 25.13
C GLN A 387 -56.73 -71.48 24.87
N ALA A 388 -57.61 -70.94 24.03
CA ALA A 388 -58.85 -71.61 23.64
C ALA A 388 -58.57 -72.91 22.85
N MET A 389 -57.62 -72.89 21.92
CA MET A 389 -57.18 -74.06 21.16
C MET A 389 -56.49 -75.09 22.05
N LEU A 390 -55.67 -74.67 23.02
CA LEU A 390 -55.05 -75.57 23.99
C LEU A 390 -56.11 -76.22 24.89
N SER A 391 -57.12 -75.45 25.31
CA SER A 391 -58.28 -75.98 26.05
C SER A 391 -59.05 -77.02 25.23
N GLN A 392 -59.36 -76.71 23.97
CA GLN A 392 -60.04 -77.63 23.05
C GLN A 392 -59.21 -78.89 22.76
N ALA A 393 -57.90 -78.74 22.52
CA ALA A 393 -56.97 -79.83 22.30
C ALA A 393 -56.75 -80.68 23.55
N ASN A 394 -56.88 -80.12 24.76
CA ASN A 394 -56.86 -80.88 26.02
C ASN A 394 -58.17 -81.64 26.27
N GLN A 395 -59.32 -81.16 25.76
CA GLN A 395 -60.61 -81.85 25.87
C GLN A 395 -60.77 -82.97 24.83
N GLN A 396 -60.15 -82.87 23.66
CA GLN A 396 -60.23 -83.88 22.59
C GLN A 396 -59.81 -85.30 23.05
N PRO A 397 -58.67 -85.49 23.77
CA PRO A 397 -58.29 -86.79 24.33
C PRO A 397 -59.27 -87.32 25.37
N GLN A 398 -59.92 -86.45 26.14
CA GLN A 398 -60.91 -86.85 27.16
C GLN A 398 -62.20 -87.39 26.52
N GLY A 399 -62.62 -86.84 25.38
CA GLY A 399 -63.73 -87.39 24.58
C GLY A 399 -63.42 -88.76 23.96
N VAL A 400 -62.15 -89.01 23.59
CA VAL A 400 -61.71 -90.32 23.09
C VAL A 400 -61.63 -91.35 24.22
N LEU A 401 -61.24 -90.95 25.42
CA LEU A 401 -61.26 -91.82 26.61
C LEU A 401 -62.67 -92.24 27.04
N GLN A 402 -63.70 -91.42 26.80
CA GLN A 402 -65.11 -91.82 26.99
C GLN A 402 -65.63 -92.82 25.95
N LEU A 403 -64.93 -92.99 24.83
CA LEU A 403 -65.26 -93.98 23.79
C LEU A 403 -64.48 -95.29 23.97
N LEU A 404 -63.47 -95.32 24.84
CA LEU A 404 -62.62 -96.48 25.14
C LEU A 404 -62.93 -97.13 26.50
N ALA A 405 -63.69 -96.47 27.36
CA ALA A 405 -64.29 -97.02 28.57
C ALA A 405 -65.75 -97.37 28.30
#